data_AF-A0A820LJ02-F1
#
_entry.id   AF-A0A820LJ02-F1
#
_cell.length_a   1.000
_cell.length_b   1.000
_cell.length_c   1.000
_cell.angle_alpha   90.00
_cell.angle_beta   90.00
_cell.angle_gamma   90.00
#
_symmetry.space_group_name_H-M   'P 1'
#
loop_
_entity.id
_entity.type
_entity.pdbx_description
1 polymer ?
#
loop_
_entity_poly.entity_id
_entity_poly.type
_entity_poly.pdbx_seq_one_letter_code
_entity_poly.pdbx_strand_id
1 'polypeptide(L)'
;MKSAYDLDVLSGRCQELPDVRSKMVRVFVSSTFTDTLAERDSLIENIFPKLKDYCRQQYGLEFQYADMRWGIQTESTNNHGEAATCLKEIELCKKYSVATNFVVLLSHRYGPRPIPAQIRASLFELLKDTVVNELNELKDGDLLTKWYQLDTNCMPPAYILQNISSILPNFLSK
;
A
#
# COMPACT_ATOMS: atom_id res chain seq x y z
N MET A 1 35.90 -18.95 -18.01
CA MET A 1 36.23 -17.51 -18.00
C MET A 1 35.64 -16.96 -16.71
N LYS A 2 36.46 -16.66 -15.69
CA LYS A 2 35.96 -16.01 -14.45
C LYS A 2 35.73 -14.54 -14.77
N SER A 3 34.56 -14.01 -14.41
CA SER A 3 34.24 -12.61 -14.72
C SER A 3 35.07 -11.68 -13.83
N ALA A 4 35.31 -10.44 -14.25
CA ALA A 4 36.11 -9.47 -13.50
C ALA A 4 35.62 -9.28 -12.04
N TYR A 5 34.33 -9.48 -11.79
CA TYR A 5 33.71 -9.42 -10.46
C TYR A 5 34.25 -10.47 -9.47
N ASP A 6 34.63 -11.67 -9.93
CA ASP A 6 35.09 -12.74 -9.04
C ASP A 6 36.45 -12.41 -8.39
N LEU A 7 37.31 -11.66 -9.10
CA LEU A 7 38.62 -11.25 -8.61
C LEU A 7 38.51 -10.12 -7.58
N ASP A 8 37.58 -9.19 -7.76
CA ASP A 8 37.38 -8.10 -6.82
C ASP A 8 36.85 -8.60 -5.47
N VAL A 9 35.90 -9.54 -5.48
CA VAL A 9 35.40 -10.19 -4.26
C VAL A 9 36.51 -10.96 -3.54
N LEU A 10 37.32 -11.74 -4.26
CA LEU A 10 38.45 -12.47 -3.68
C LEU A 10 39.57 -11.55 -3.18
N SER A 11 39.66 -10.32 -3.69
CA SER A 11 40.59 -9.28 -3.23
C SER A 11 40.05 -8.44 -2.05
N GLY A 12 38.83 -8.73 -1.56
CA GLY A 12 38.21 -8.04 -0.43
C GLY A 12 37.50 -6.72 -0.79
N ARG A 13 37.29 -6.44 -2.08
CA ARG A 13 36.54 -5.25 -2.54
C ARG A 13 35.07 -5.60 -2.74
N CYS A 14 34.22 -5.17 -1.81
CA CYS A 14 32.76 -5.44 -1.79
C CYS A 14 31.90 -4.20 -2.09
N GLN A 15 32.40 -3.24 -2.86
CA GLN A 15 31.71 -1.96 -3.11
C GLN A 15 30.63 -2.05 -4.21
N GLU A 16 30.73 -3.02 -5.13
CA GLU A 16 29.80 -3.22 -6.25
C GLU A 16 29.43 -4.70 -6.41
N LEU A 17 28.92 -5.30 -5.32
CA LEU A 17 28.40 -6.67 -5.41
C LEU A 17 27.12 -6.67 -6.26
N PRO A 18 26.96 -7.61 -7.20
CA PRO A 18 25.70 -7.76 -7.92
C PRO A 18 24.59 -8.12 -6.92
N ASP A 19 23.40 -7.54 -7.11
CA ASP A 19 22.25 -7.88 -6.29
C ASP A 19 22.00 -9.39 -6.31
N VAL A 20 21.90 -9.98 -5.12
CA VAL A 20 21.55 -11.39 -4.98
C VAL A 20 20.15 -11.56 -5.55
N ARG A 21 20.05 -12.28 -6.67
CA ARG A 21 18.75 -12.59 -7.28
C ARG A 21 17.88 -13.29 -6.25
N SER A 22 16.74 -12.65 -5.93
CA SER A 22 15.69 -13.27 -5.12
C SER A 22 15.28 -14.61 -5.76
N LYS A 23 14.88 -15.58 -4.95
CA LYS A 23 14.36 -16.88 -5.42
C LYS A 23 12.85 -16.98 -5.22
N MET A 24 12.16 -15.85 -5.42
CA MET A 24 10.75 -15.71 -5.05
C MET A 24 9.96 -14.99 -6.13
N VAL A 25 8.78 -15.51 -6.42
CA VAL A 25 7.70 -14.82 -7.12
C VAL A 25 6.69 -14.40 -6.06
N ARG A 26 6.59 -13.10 -5.79
CA ARG A 26 5.65 -12.55 -4.82
C ARG A 26 4.69 -11.58 -5.50
N VAL A 27 3.41 -11.88 -5.44
CA VAL A 27 2.37 -11.10 -6.14
C VAL A 27 1.41 -10.46 -5.15
N PHE A 28 1.23 -9.15 -5.25
CA PHE A 28 0.15 -8.45 -4.58
C PHE A 28 -1.15 -8.56 -5.41
N VAL A 29 -2.25 -8.97 -4.77
CA VAL A 29 -3.53 -9.19 -5.45
C VAL A 29 -4.58 -8.20 -4.96
N SER A 30 -4.79 -7.15 -5.74
CA SER A 30 -5.77 -6.09 -5.46
C SER A 30 -7.13 -6.42 -6.08
N SER A 31 -8.23 -6.21 -5.33
CA SER A 31 -9.58 -6.22 -5.90
C SER A 31 -10.56 -5.54 -4.95
N THR A 32 -11.77 -5.29 -5.44
CA THR A 32 -12.90 -4.90 -4.61
C THR A 32 -13.45 -6.09 -3.80
N PHE A 33 -14.05 -5.80 -2.64
CA PHE A 33 -14.41 -6.86 -1.69
C PHE A 33 -15.67 -7.65 -2.06
N THR A 34 -16.67 -7.01 -2.66
CA THR A 34 -18.01 -7.61 -2.76
C THR A 34 -18.27 -8.33 -4.08
N ASP A 35 -17.57 -7.93 -5.13
CA ASP A 35 -17.89 -8.25 -6.52
C ASP A 35 -16.82 -9.03 -7.27
N THR A 36 -15.79 -9.50 -6.55
CA THR A 36 -14.77 -10.42 -7.07
C THR A 36 -14.56 -11.62 -6.15
N LEU A 37 -15.58 -12.00 -5.36
CA LEU A 37 -15.47 -13.06 -4.35
C LEU A 37 -15.12 -14.40 -5.01
N ALA A 38 -15.92 -14.82 -5.99
CA ALA A 38 -15.74 -16.09 -6.69
C ALA A 38 -14.38 -16.18 -7.41
N GLU A 39 -13.93 -15.10 -8.04
CA GLU A 39 -12.64 -15.03 -8.72
C GLU A 39 -11.49 -15.18 -7.72
N ARG A 40 -11.57 -14.53 -6.56
CA ARG A 40 -10.55 -14.63 -5.51
C ARG A 40 -10.53 -16.02 -4.87
N ASP A 41 -11.69 -16.58 -4.56
CA ASP A 41 -11.78 -17.92 -3.97
C ASP A 41 -11.18 -18.95 -4.93
N SER A 42 -11.50 -18.83 -6.23
CA SER A 42 -10.90 -19.66 -7.27
C SER A 42 -9.37 -19.48 -7.37
N LEU A 43 -8.86 -18.26 -7.23
CA LEU A 43 -7.42 -18.02 -7.19
C LEU A 43 -6.75 -18.75 -6.02
N ILE A 44 -7.32 -18.65 -4.82
CA ILE A 44 -6.76 -19.23 -3.59
C ILE A 44 -6.86 -20.75 -3.60
N GLU A 45 -8.01 -21.30 -3.97
CA GLU A 45 -8.27 -22.74 -3.90
C GLU A 45 -7.64 -23.52 -5.06
N ASN A 46 -7.65 -22.94 -6.27
CA ASN A 46 -7.33 -23.69 -7.49
C ASN A 46 -6.05 -23.24 -8.19
N ILE A 47 -5.74 -21.94 -8.19
CA ILE A 47 -4.68 -21.38 -9.04
C ILE A 47 -3.36 -21.23 -8.26
N PHE A 48 -3.35 -20.60 -7.09
CA PHE A 48 -2.15 -20.36 -6.29
C PHE A 48 -1.43 -21.66 -5.87
N PRO A 49 -2.12 -22.76 -5.49
CA PRO A 49 -1.45 -24.02 -5.22
C PRO A 49 -0.71 -24.56 -6.45
N LYS A 50 -1.34 -24.51 -7.62
CA LYS A 50 -0.73 -24.94 -8.89
C LYS A 50 0.46 -24.08 -9.27
N LEU A 51 0.36 -22.75 -9.12
CA LEU A 51 1.47 -21.83 -9.37
C LEU A 51 2.63 -22.08 -8.41
N LYS A 52 2.34 -22.37 -7.14
CA LYS A 52 3.37 -22.72 -6.15
C LYS A 52 4.12 -23.98 -6.52
N ASP A 53 3.41 -25.04 -6.92
CA ASP A 53 4.05 -26.27 -7.37
C ASP A 53 4.83 -26.08 -8.67
N TYR A 54 4.26 -25.35 -9.63
CA TYR A 54 4.91 -25.06 -10.90
C TYR A 54 6.21 -24.25 -10.72
N CYS A 55 6.18 -23.15 -9.95
CA CYS A 55 7.35 -22.34 -9.66
C CYS A 55 8.45 -23.16 -8.99
N ARG A 56 8.07 -23.99 -8.02
CA ARG A 56 8.99 -24.83 -7.26
C ARG A 56 9.62 -25.93 -8.13
N GLN A 57 8.82 -26.65 -8.91
CA GLN A 57 9.28 -27.81 -9.67
C GLN A 57 10.06 -27.42 -10.93
N GLN A 58 9.61 -26.39 -11.65
CA GLN A 58 10.20 -26.03 -12.95
C GLN A 58 11.38 -25.06 -12.82
N TYR A 59 11.34 -24.17 -11.83
CA TYR A 59 12.32 -23.07 -11.71
C TYR A 59 13.03 -23.03 -10.35
N GLY A 60 12.66 -23.87 -9.39
CA GLY A 60 13.20 -23.81 -8.03
C GLY A 60 12.88 -22.49 -7.30
N LEU A 61 11.77 -21.84 -7.67
CA LEU A 61 11.30 -20.57 -7.11
C LEU A 61 10.20 -20.81 -6.08
N GLU A 62 10.18 -19.97 -5.04
CA GLU A 62 9.06 -19.91 -4.11
C GLU A 62 7.95 -18.99 -4.64
N PHE A 63 6.69 -19.41 -4.54
CA PHE A 63 5.54 -18.56 -4.85
C PHE A 63 4.87 -18.07 -3.57
N GLN A 64 4.64 -16.77 -3.49
CA GLN A 64 3.91 -16.11 -2.41
C GLN A 64 2.88 -15.13 -3.01
N TYR A 65 1.77 -14.95 -2.30
CA TYR A 65 0.79 -13.91 -2.64
C TYR A 65 0.49 -13.06 -1.40
N ALA A 66 0.22 -11.78 -1.63
CA ALA A 66 -0.21 -10.84 -0.61
C ALA A 66 -1.65 -10.40 -0.91
N ASP A 67 -2.54 -10.66 0.05
CA ASP A 67 -3.95 -10.27 0.04
C ASP A 67 -4.29 -9.59 1.38
N MET A 68 -4.50 -8.27 1.35
CA MET A 68 -4.77 -7.50 2.55
C MET A 68 -6.20 -7.68 3.09
N ARG A 69 -7.09 -8.37 2.37
CA ARG A 69 -8.48 -8.59 2.81
C ARG A 69 -8.58 -9.37 4.13
N TRP A 70 -7.67 -10.31 4.35
CA TRP A 70 -7.66 -11.16 5.54
C TRP A 70 -6.93 -10.54 6.74
N GLY A 71 -6.49 -9.28 6.64
CA GLY A 71 -5.56 -8.70 7.63
C GLY A 71 -5.54 -7.18 7.76
N ILE A 72 -6.49 -6.44 7.18
CA ILE A 72 -6.65 -5.02 7.54
C ILE A 72 -7.19 -4.96 8.96
N GLN A 73 -6.34 -4.56 9.90
CA GLN A 73 -6.70 -4.37 11.30
C GLN A 73 -7.64 -3.16 11.43
N THR A 74 -8.60 -3.22 12.35
CA THR A 74 -9.50 -2.09 12.68
C THR A 74 -8.74 -0.81 13.00
N GLU A 75 -7.51 -0.94 13.53
CA GLU A 75 -6.59 0.17 13.80
C GLU A 75 -6.16 0.91 12.53
N SER A 76 -5.97 0.19 11.42
CA SER A 76 -5.62 0.78 10.12
C SER A 76 -6.78 1.64 9.57
N THR A 77 -8.02 1.27 9.86
CA THR A 77 -9.19 2.09 9.53
C THR A 77 -9.29 3.31 10.42
N ASN A 78 -8.95 3.18 11.70
CA ASN A 78 -8.96 4.31 12.60
C ASN A 78 -7.96 5.41 12.20
N ASN A 79 -6.79 5.03 11.68
CA ASN A 79 -5.72 5.96 11.29
C ASN A 79 -5.64 6.24 9.78
N HIS A 80 -6.62 5.79 8.99
CA HIS A 80 -6.69 5.97 7.53
C HIS A 80 -5.47 5.39 6.79
N GLY A 81 -4.83 4.36 7.37
CA GLY A 81 -3.56 3.80 6.94
C GLY A 81 -3.67 2.62 5.96
N GLU A 82 -4.89 2.19 5.57
CA GLU A 82 -5.04 1.00 4.73
C GLU A 82 -4.39 1.16 3.36
N ALA A 83 -4.62 2.30 2.71
CA ALA A 83 -4.04 2.58 1.39
C ALA A 83 -2.51 2.60 1.44
N ALA A 84 -1.93 3.23 2.47
CA ALA A 84 -0.49 3.29 2.67
C ALA A 84 0.10 1.89 2.91
N THR A 85 -0.61 1.04 3.66
CA THR A 85 -0.19 -0.36 3.91
C THR A 85 -0.19 -1.17 2.61
N CYS A 86 -1.26 -1.06 1.80
CA CYS A 86 -1.33 -1.70 0.49
C CYS A 86 -0.19 -1.23 -0.44
N LEU A 87 0.07 0.07 -0.51
CA LEU A 87 1.16 0.62 -1.33
C LEU A 87 2.53 0.12 -0.88
N LYS A 88 2.77 0.07 0.44
CA LYS A 88 4.00 -0.49 1.00
C LYS A 88 4.18 -1.95 0.61
N GLU A 89 3.11 -2.75 0.65
CA GLU A 89 3.15 -4.16 0.27
C GLU A 89 3.43 -4.35 -1.23
N ILE A 90 2.89 -3.48 -2.09
CA ILE A 90 3.21 -3.45 -3.53
C ILE A 90 4.70 -3.16 -3.75
N GLU A 91 5.28 -2.20 -3.03
CA GLU A 91 6.72 -1.91 -3.11
C GLU A 91 7.58 -3.10 -2.64
N LEU A 92 7.15 -3.83 -1.61
CA LEU A 92 7.83 -5.07 -1.20
C LEU A 92 7.75 -6.14 -2.28
N CYS A 93 6.59 -6.32 -2.93
CA CYS A 93 6.44 -7.25 -4.04
C CYS A 93 7.35 -6.86 -5.22
N LYS A 94 7.44 -5.56 -5.56
CA LYS A 94 8.37 -5.05 -6.59
C LYS A 94 9.82 -5.30 -6.24
N LYS A 95 10.20 -5.16 -4.96
CA LYS A 95 11.57 -5.36 -4.48
C LYS A 95 11.99 -6.83 -4.50
N TYR A 96 11.10 -7.74 -4.10
CA TYR A 96 11.47 -9.14 -3.86
C TYR A 96 11.03 -10.11 -4.96
N SER A 97 10.02 -9.78 -5.76
CA SER A 97 9.55 -10.68 -6.82
C SER A 97 10.49 -10.62 -8.02
N VAL A 98 10.88 -11.79 -8.54
CA VAL A 98 11.68 -11.90 -9.77
C VAL A 98 10.86 -11.71 -11.06
N ALA A 99 9.54 -11.68 -10.94
CA ALA A 99 8.61 -11.65 -12.07
C ALA A 99 7.46 -10.69 -11.75
N THR A 100 6.26 -11.00 -12.25
CA THR A 100 5.04 -10.28 -11.91
C THR A 100 4.94 -10.05 -10.40
N ASN A 101 4.64 -8.81 -10.01
CA ASN A 101 4.57 -8.38 -8.62
C ASN A 101 3.20 -7.81 -8.22
N PHE A 102 2.33 -7.53 -9.20
CA PHE A 102 1.02 -6.93 -8.98
C PHE A 102 -0.02 -7.49 -9.95
N VAL A 103 -1.19 -7.84 -9.42
CA VAL A 103 -2.38 -8.26 -10.16
C VAL A 103 -3.58 -7.50 -9.59
N VAL A 104 -4.41 -6.97 -10.48
CA VAL A 104 -5.67 -6.31 -10.11
C VAL A 104 -6.84 -7.05 -10.76
N LEU A 105 -7.87 -7.33 -9.97
CA LEU A 105 -9.17 -7.80 -10.46
C LEU A 105 -10.14 -6.62 -10.45
N LEU A 106 -10.66 -6.30 -11.63
CA LEU A 106 -11.64 -5.24 -11.83
C LEU A 106 -13.00 -5.87 -12.17
N SER A 107 -14.05 -5.31 -11.62
CA SER A 107 -15.44 -5.75 -11.82
C SER A 107 -16.34 -4.50 -11.88
N HIS A 108 -17.57 -4.60 -11.39
CA HIS A 108 -18.57 -3.55 -11.51
C HIS A 108 -18.44 -2.42 -10.47
N ARG A 109 -17.48 -2.49 -9.55
CA ARG A 109 -17.25 -1.46 -8.52
C ARG A 109 -15.87 -0.82 -8.65
N TYR A 110 -15.83 0.48 -8.40
CA TYR A 110 -14.58 1.23 -8.27
C TYR A 110 -13.83 0.96 -6.95
N GLY A 111 -14.54 0.51 -5.92
CA GLY A 111 -13.96 0.35 -4.58
C GLY A 111 -13.98 1.63 -3.74
N PRO A 112 -13.39 1.59 -2.53
CA PRO A 112 -13.35 2.74 -1.63
C PRO A 112 -12.49 3.87 -2.21
N ARG A 113 -12.97 5.11 -2.05
CA ARG A 113 -12.23 6.34 -2.38
C ARG A 113 -11.95 7.10 -1.08
N PRO A 114 -10.95 6.69 -0.29
CA PRO A 114 -10.62 7.39 0.94
C PRO A 114 -10.09 8.79 0.61
N ILE A 115 -10.38 9.74 1.51
CA ILE A 115 -9.76 11.06 1.46
C ILE A 115 -8.28 10.93 1.85
N PRO A 116 -7.40 11.84 1.38
CA PRO A 116 -5.98 11.75 1.67
C PRO A 116 -5.69 11.87 3.17
N ALA A 117 -5.00 10.90 3.77
CA ALA A 117 -4.59 10.98 5.17
C ALA A 117 -3.61 12.14 5.45
N GLN A 118 -2.93 12.63 4.42
CA GLN A 118 -1.99 13.73 4.49
C GLN A 118 -2.18 14.67 3.30
N ILE A 119 -2.25 15.97 3.57
CA ILE A 119 -2.35 17.04 2.57
C ILE A 119 -1.25 18.05 2.86
N ARG A 120 -0.46 18.42 1.85
CA ARG A 120 0.58 19.45 2.02
C ARG A 120 -0.04 20.75 2.55
N ALA A 121 0.64 21.43 3.47
CA ALA A 121 0.11 22.64 4.10
C ALA A 121 -0.32 23.70 3.08
N SER A 122 0.51 23.98 2.08
CA SER A 122 0.18 24.94 1.02
C SER A 122 -1.10 24.58 0.25
N LEU A 123 -1.36 23.29 0.03
CA LEU A 123 -2.56 22.82 -0.68
C LEU A 123 -3.78 22.85 0.25
N PHE A 124 -3.62 22.47 1.50
CA PHE A 124 -4.70 22.49 2.48
C PHE A 124 -5.23 23.90 2.72
N GLU A 125 -4.34 24.88 2.90
CA GLU A 125 -4.74 26.28 3.08
C GLU A 125 -5.45 26.81 1.84
N LEU A 126 -4.98 26.47 0.64
CA LEU A 126 -5.66 26.84 -0.61
C LEU A 126 -7.08 26.24 -0.67
N LEU A 127 -7.23 24.95 -0.35
CA LEU A 127 -8.53 24.29 -0.33
C LEU A 127 -9.48 24.94 0.67
N LYS A 128 -8.98 25.24 1.88
CA LYS A 128 -9.75 25.91 2.92
C LYS A 128 -10.18 27.31 2.50
N ASP A 129 -9.28 28.08 1.90
CA ASP A 129 -9.55 29.45 1.43
C ASP A 129 -10.64 29.45 0.36
N THR A 130 -10.56 28.54 -0.62
CA THR A 130 -11.61 28.35 -1.63
C THR A 130 -12.96 27.96 -1.02
N VAL A 131 -12.98 27.02 -0.06
CA VAL A 131 -14.24 26.60 0.59
C VAL A 131 -14.89 27.75 1.38
N VAL A 132 -14.08 28.51 2.13
CA VAL A 132 -14.58 29.58 2.99
C VAL A 132 -14.95 30.83 2.19
N ASN A 133 -14.09 31.26 1.26
CA ASN A 133 -14.25 32.54 0.59
C ASN A 133 -15.01 32.45 -0.73
N GLU A 134 -14.77 31.40 -1.54
CA GLU A 134 -15.43 31.29 -2.85
C GLU A 134 -16.78 30.59 -2.76
N LEU A 135 -16.89 29.56 -1.93
CA LEU A 135 -18.14 28.79 -1.77
C LEU A 135 -19.01 29.31 -0.61
N ASN A 136 -18.47 30.16 0.26
CA ASN A 136 -19.16 30.71 1.44
C ASN A 136 -19.67 29.61 2.41
N GLU A 137 -19.00 28.46 2.45
CA GLU A 137 -19.36 27.30 3.29
C GLU A 137 -18.51 27.28 4.56
N LEU A 138 -18.75 28.22 5.47
CA LEU A 138 -17.99 28.36 6.73
C LEU A 138 -17.95 27.08 7.56
N LYS A 139 -19.07 26.34 7.58
CA LYS A 139 -19.20 25.08 8.33
C LYS A 139 -18.27 23.99 7.81
N ASP A 140 -18.02 23.96 6.50
CA ASP A 140 -17.16 22.97 5.87
C ASP A 140 -15.68 23.31 6.09
N GLY A 141 -15.33 24.60 6.11
CA GLY A 141 -13.99 25.08 6.51
C GLY A 141 -13.64 24.71 7.96
N ASP A 142 -14.61 24.84 8.87
CA ASP A 142 -14.47 24.42 10.27
C ASP A 142 -14.31 22.90 10.37
N LEU A 143 -15.06 22.13 9.57
CA LEU A 143 -14.95 20.69 9.53
C LEU A 143 -13.56 20.23 9.07
N LEU A 144 -13.00 20.86 8.04
CA LEU A 144 -11.65 20.59 7.57
C LEU A 144 -10.62 20.83 8.69
N THR A 145 -10.68 21.98 9.36
CA THR A 145 -9.74 22.33 10.44
C THR A 145 -9.92 21.45 11.68
N LYS A 146 -11.13 20.93 11.91
CA LYS A 146 -11.41 19.98 12.99
C LYS A 146 -10.75 18.63 12.74
N TRP A 147 -10.85 18.11 11.51
CA TRP A 147 -10.37 16.77 11.15
C TRP A 147 -8.91 16.73 10.73
N TYR A 148 -8.34 17.83 10.25
CA TYR A 148 -6.94 17.90 9.83
C TYR A 148 -6.16 18.84 10.74
N GLN A 149 -5.06 18.35 11.30
CA GLN A 149 -4.16 19.16 12.13
C GLN A 149 -2.80 19.34 11.46
N LEU A 150 -2.26 20.55 11.57
CA LEU A 150 -0.95 20.87 11.01
C LEU A 150 0.16 20.15 11.78
N ASP A 151 0.94 19.35 11.06
CA ASP A 151 2.22 18.82 11.53
C ASP A 151 3.37 19.59 10.89
N THR A 152 4.12 20.30 11.73
CA THR A 152 5.31 21.07 11.36
C THR A 152 6.59 20.26 11.41
N ASN A 153 6.55 19.03 11.94
CA ASN A 153 7.69 18.10 11.90
C ASN A 153 7.84 17.43 10.54
N CYS A 154 6.75 17.38 9.75
CA CYS A 154 6.79 16.98 8.36
C CYS A 154 7.56 18.01 7.51
N MET A 155 8.44 17.53 6.64
CA MET A 155 9.17 18.38 5.69
C MET A 155 8.84 17.93 4.26
N PRO A 156 8.05 18.71 3.49
CA PRO A 156 7.42 19.98 3.86
C PRO A 156 6.25 19.81 4.86
N PRO A 157 5.85 20.88 5.59
CA PRO A 157 4.74 20.84 6.53
C PRO A 157 3.45 20.34 5.88
N ALA A 158 2.66 19.59 6.64
CA ALA A 158 1.46 18.94 6.13
C ALA A 158 0.36 18.89 7.18
N TYR A 159 -0.89 18.94 6.71
CA TYR A 159 -2.07 18.66 7.51
C TYR A 159 -2.35 17.16 7.51
N ILE A 160 -2.46 16.58 8.70
CA ILE A 160 -2.68 15.16 8.93
C ILE A 160 -4.12 14.93 9.37
N LEU A 161 -4.81 14.02 8.68
CA LEU A 161 -6.14 13.58 9.03
C LEU A 161 -6.10 12.84 10.36
N GLN A 162 -6.88 13.30 11.33
CA GLN A 162 -6.90 12.76 12.67
C GLN A 162 -7.59 11.39 12.71
N ASN A 163 -7.19 10.58 13.70
CA ASN A 163 -7.80 9.28 13.94
C ASN A 163 -9.31 9.44 14.13
N ILE A 164 -10.10 8.50 13.60
CA ILE A 164 -11.56 8.54 13.73
C ILE A 164 -11.97 8.60 15.21
N SER A 165 -11.30 7.80 16.06
CA SER A 165 -11.53 7.75 17.51
C SER A 165 -11.23 9.06 18.24
N SER A 166 -10.43 9.97 17.67
CA SER A 166 -10.13 11.27 18.30
C SER A 166 -11.35 12.20 18.32
N ILE A 167 -12.24 12.04 17.33
CA ILE A 167 -13.45 12.85 17.17
C ILE A 167 -14.71 12.03 17.48
N LEU A 168 -14.67 10.72 17.24
CA LEU A 168 -15.74 9.77 17.50
C LEU A 168 -15.26 8.70 18.52
N PRO A 169 -15.35 8.98 19.85
CA PRO A 169 -14.69 8.17 20.88
C PRO A 169 -15.08 6.68 20.88
N ASN A 170 -16.32 6.37 20.51
CA ASN A 170 -16.87 5.00 20.49
C ASN A 170 -16.65 4.27 19.15
N PHE A 171 -15.80 4.78 18.26
CA PHE A 171 -15.55 4.16 16.96
C PHE A 171 -14.90 2.77 17.06
N LEU A 172 -14.02 2.59 18.05
CA LEU A 172 -13.29 1.33 18.26
C LEU A 172 -13.99 0.35 19.20
N SER A 173 -15.01 0.78 19.94
CA SER A 173 -15.81 -0.10 20.79
C SER A 173 -16.82 -0.86 19.93
N LYS A 174 -16.42 -2.04 19.45
CA LYS A 174 -17.33 -3.05 18.87
C LYS A 174 -17.49 -4.21 19.84
#